data_AF-A0AA35SNJ4-F1
#
_entry.id   AF-A0AA35SNJ4-F1
#
_cell.length_a   1.000
_cell.length_b   1.000
_cell.length_c   1.000
_cell.angle_alpha   90.00
_cell.angle_beta   90.00
_cell.angle_gamma   90.00
#
_symmetry.space_group_name_H-M   'P 1'
#
loop_
_entity.id
_entity.type
_entity.pdbx_description
1 polymer ?
#
loop_
_entity_poly.entity_id
_entity_poly.type
_entity_poly.pdbx_seq_one_letter_code
_entity_poly.pdbx_strand_id
1 'polypeptide(L)'
;MAEPLTTLPEWKELETHYKEAAEWHMRDMFIDDPGRFGKFCVSLKGQDGEILLDYSKNIVSEKTMKLLFKLARARGVEQMRDRMFSGDKINITEDRAVLHIALRNHSNRPITVDGADVMPEVNRVLAQMRKFTESVRSGQWKGYSGETITDVVNIGIGGSDLGPYMVTEALKPYSKGGPRVHYVSNVDGTHLAKTVEGLKPQRTLFVVASKTFTTLETLTNANSAKKWLLDLAKEETAVAKHFVALSTNEAKVTEFGIDKANMFAFWDWVGGRYSLWSAIGLSIAVNIGMDNFEQLLAGAHFVVSGCAL
;
A
#
# COMPACT_ATOMS: atom_id res chain seq x y z
N MET A 1 -20.34 -11.83 21.01
CA MET A 1 -18.90 -11.49 21.11
C MET A 1 -18.14 -12.80 21.02
N ALA A 2 -17.06 -12.86 20.22
CA ALA A 2 -16.23 -14.06 20.19
C ALA A 2 -15.67 -14.31 21.60
N GLU A 3 -15.60 -15.58 22.01
CA GLU A 3 -15.00 -15.94 23.30
C GLU A 3 -13.58 -15.33 23.42
N PRO A 4 -13.16 -14.87 24.61
CA PRO A 4 -11.80 -14.40 24.81
C PRO A 4 -10.77 -15.46 24.39
N LEU A 5 -9.65 -15.03 23.80
CA LEU A 5 -8.60 -15.95 23.36
C LEU A 5 -8.13 -16.88 24.49
N THR A 6 -7.98 -16.32 25.69
CA THR A 6 -7.38 -16.98 26.85
C THR A 6 -8.28 -18.01 27.53
N THR A 7 -9.56 -18.08 27.15
CA THR A 7 -10.53 -19.04 27.70
C THR A 7 -10.68 -20.30 26.83
N LEU A 8 -10.12 -20.30 25.61
CA LEU A 8 -10.23 -21.44 24.71
C LEU A 8 -9.44 -22.66 25.21
N PRO A 9 -9.95 -23.88 25.04
CA PRO A 9 -9.21 -25.10 25.34
C PRO A 9 -7.86 -25.17 24.61
N GLU A 10 -7.81 -24.77 23.34
CA GLU A 10 -6.59 -24.73 22.51
C GLU A 10 -5.53 -23.77 23.08
N TRP A 11 -5.97 -22.66 23.68
CA TRP A 11 -5.07 -21.74 24.36
C TRP A 11 -4.52 -22.37 25.64
N LYS A 12 -5.36 -23.07 26.42
CA LYS A 12 -4.92 -23.79 27.63
C LYS A 12 -3.95 -24.94 27.33
N GLU A 13 -4.14 -25.63 26.21
CA GLU A 13 -3.18 -26.62 25.71
C GLU A 13 -1.82 -25.98 25.39
N LEU A 14 -1.81 -24.82 24.71
CA LEU A 14 -0.58 -24.07 24.45
C LEU A 14 0.08 -23.55 25.73
N GLU A 15 -0.68 -23.03 26.69
CA GLU A 15 -0.15 -22.61 28.00
C GLU A 15 0.50 -23.77 28.76
N THR A 16 -0.08 -24.97 28.65
CA THR A 16 0.49 -26.18 29.26
C THR A 16 1.76 -26.61 28.54
N HIS A 17 1.73 -26.66 27.20
CA HIS A 17 2.89 -26.98 26.37
C HIS A 17 4.03 -25.98 26.53
N TYR A 18 3.73 -24.70 26.76
CA TYR A 18 4.71 -23.66 27.02
C TYR A 18 5.58 -23.96 28.24
N LYS A 19 5.03 -24.61 29.30
CA LYS A 19 5.81 -24.97 30.48
C LYS A 19 6.93 -25.96 30.16
N GLU A 20 6.74 -26.83 29.17
CA GLU A 20 7.79 -27.71 28.64
C GLU A 20 8.78 -26.91 27.78
N ALA A 21 8.24 -26.05 26.89
CA ALA A 21 9.04 -25.30 25.93
C ALA A 21 9.88 -24.16 26.53
N ALA A 22 9.54 -23.68 27.73
CA ALA A 22 10.25 -22.63 28.44
C ALA A 22 11.70 -23.01 28.79
N GLU A 23 11.97 -24.31 28.95
CA GLU A 23 13.29 -24.85 29.26
C GLU A 23 14.11 -25.21 28.01
N TRP A 24 13.56 -25.05 26.80
CA TRP A 24 14.25 -25.43 25.57
C TRP A 24 15.30 -24.40 25.15
N HIS A 25 16.44 -24.88 24.68
CA HIS A 25 17.47 -24.06 24.08
C HIS A 25 17.62 -24.33 22.59
N MET A 26 17.65 -23.26 21.79
CA MET A 26 17.75 -23.35 20.33
C MET A 26 18.90 -24.24 19.85
N ARG A 27 20.06 -24.14 20.50
CA ARG A 27 21.24 -24.92 20.13
C ARG A 27 20.97 -26.42 20.26
N ASP A 28 20.40 -26.84 21.38
CA ASP A 28 20.14 -28.25 21.67
C ASP A 28 19.06 -28.78 20.72
N MET A 29 18.04 -27.99 20.41
CA MET A 29 17.01 -28.37 19.41
C MET A 29 17.57 -28.65 18.01
N PHE A 30 18.68 -28.02 17.61
CA PHE A 30 19.36 -28.32 16.34
C PHE A 30 20.33 -29.50 16.45
N ILE A 31 20.94 -29.72 17.62
CA ILE A 31 21.78 -30.90 17.90
C ILE A 31 20.92 -32.16 17.87
N ASP A 32 19.75 -32.10 18.53
CA ASP A 32 18.86 -33.24 18.72
C ASP A 32 18.04 -33.57 17.46
N ASP A 33 17.84 -32.61 16.56
CA ASP A 33 17.15 -32.79 15.28
C ASP A 33 17.97 -32.24 14.10
N PRO A 34 18.91 -33.03 13.54
CA PRO A 34 19.69 -32.62 12.36
C PRO A 34 18.82 -32.27 11.13
N GLY A 35 17.58 -32.77 11.08
CA GLY A 35 16.60 -32.49 10.02
C GLY A 35 15.75 -31.24 10.26
N ARG A 36 15.97 -30.51 11.36
CA ARG A 36 15.12 -29.40 11.82
C ARG A 36 14.85 -28.34 10.75
N PHE A 37 15.89 -27.90 10.03
CA PHE A 37 15.72 -26.90 8.98
C PHE A 37 14.65 -27.33 7.96
N GLY A 38 14.71 -28.57 7.48
CA GLY A 38 13.75 -29.09 6.50
C GLY A 38 12.32 -29.19 7.02
N LYS A 39 12.14 -29.39 8.33
CA LYS A 39 10.81 -29.47 8.97
C LYS A 39 10.17 -28.10 9.24
N PHE A 40 10.99 -27.09 9.51
CA PHE A 40 10.55 -25.74 9.93
C PHE A 40 10.98 -24.68 8.92
N CYS A 41 10.83 -25.00 7.65
CA CYS A 41 11.06 -24.08 6.54
C CYS A 41 9.98 -24.28 5.49
N VAL A 42 9.56 -23.19 4.86
CA VAL A 42 8.66 -23.22 3.69
C VAL A 42 9.29 -22.39 2.59
N SER A 43 9.31 -22.97 1.39
CA SER A 43 9.74 -22.30 0.17
C SER A 43 8.52 -21.95 -0.66
N LEU A 44 8.38 -20.68 -1.03
CA LEU A 44 7.40 -20.20 -1.98
C LEU A 44 8.12 -19.91 -3.30
N LYS A 45 7.92 -20.79 -4.28
CA LYS A 45 8.51 -20.65 -5.62
C LYS A 45 7.56 -19.87 -6.52
N GLY A 46 7.90 -18.62 -6.77
CA GLY A 46 7.23 -17.77 -7.76
C GLY A 46 7.89 -17.87 -9.13
N GLN A 47 7.30 -17.20 -10.12
CA GLN A 47 7.88 -17.11 -11.47
C GLN A 47 9.20 -16.31 -11.46
N ASP A 48 9.30 -15.31 -10.58
CA ASP A 48 10.41 -14.36 -10.53
C ASP A 48 11.42 -14.65 -9.40
N GLY A 49 11.34 -15.83 -8.78
CA GLY A 49 12.27 -16.24 -7.74
C GLY A 49 11.62 -17.02 -6.61
N GLU A 50 12.44 -17.33 -5.60
CA GLU A 50 12.06 -18.12 -4.44
C GLU A 50 12.09 -17.26 -3.16
N ILE A 51 11.02 -17.33 -2.37
CA ILE A 51 10.98 -16.77 -1.02
C ILE A 51 11.12 -17.93 -0.03
N LEU A 52 12.24 -17.96 0.67
CA LEU A 52 12.50 -18.95 1.72
C LEU A 52 12.10 -18.37 3.08
N LEU A 53 11.03 -18.91 3.67
CA LEU A 53 10.67 -18.65 5.07
C LEU A 53 11.32 -19.72 5.95
N ASP A 54 12.52 -19.44 6.44
CA ASP A 54 13.18 -20.24 7.49
C ASP A 54 12.67 -19.79 8.87
N TYR A 55 11.82 -20.60 9.48
CA TYR A 55 11.34 -20.41 10.85
C TYR A 55 11.91 -21.45 11.82
N SER A 56 12.94 -22.21 11.41
CA SER A 56 13.58 -23.26 12.20
C SER A 56 14.32 -22.74 13.43
N LYS A 57 14.71 -21.47 13.39
CA LYS A 57 15.37 -20.75 14.50
C LYS A 57 14.38 -20.13 15.49
N ASN A 58 13.15 -20.63 15.56
CA ASN A 58 12.18 -20.33 16.63
C ASN A 58 12.08 -21.49 17.64
N ILE A 59 11.74 -21.17 18.90
CA ILE A 59 11.58 -22.16 20.00
C ILE A 59 10.26 -22.90 19.80
N VAL A 60 10.22 -23.76 18.79
CA VAL A 60 9.04 -24.53 18.37
C VAL A 60 9.41 -25.98 18.06
N SER A 61 8.51 -26.89 18.40
CA SER A 61 8.55 -28.29 17.98
C SER A 61 7.41 -28.57 17.01
N GLU A 62 7.36 -29.78 16.44
CA GLU A 62 6.22 -30.20 15.61
C GLU A 62 4.91 -30.18 16.41
N LYS A 63 4.97 -30.54 17.71
CA LYS A 63 3.84 -30.44 18.65
C LYS A 63 3.43 -28.97 18.82
N THR A 64 4.38 -28.05 19.00
CA THR A 64 4.10 -26.61 19.09
C THR A 64 3.34 -26.12 17.86
N MET A 65 3.81 -26.45 16.65
CA MET A 65 3.17 -26.02 15.41
C MET A 65 1.76 -26.58 15.25
N LYS A 66 1.55 -27.87 15.58
CA LYS A 66 0.22 -28.49 15.57
C LYS A 66 -0.76 -27.77 16.50
N LEU A 67 -0.32 -27.42 17.72
CA LEU A 67 -1.13 -26.68 18.69
C LEU A 67 -1.45 -25.25 18.22
N LEU A 68 -0.47 -24.54 17.65
CA LEU A 68 -0.67 -23.21 17.08
C LEU A 68 -1.69 -23.22 15.92
N PHE A 69 -1.61 -24.19 15.02
CA PHE A 69 -2.58 -24.33 13.94
C PHE A 69 -3.96 -24.75 14.45
N LYS A 70 -4.04 -25.59 15.49
CA LYS A 70 -5.31 -25.92 16.16
C LYS A 70 -5.96 -24.66 16.73
N LEU A 71 -5.19 -23.82 17.42
CA LEU A 71 -5.66 -22.53 17.94
C LEU A 71 -6.13 -21.60 16.81
N ALA A 72 -5.36 -21.47 15.72
CA ALA A 72 -5.75 -20.64 14.58
C ALA A 72 -7.10 -21.06 13.96
N ARG A 73 -7.34 -22.38 13.82
CA ARG A 73 -8.64 -22.91 13.36
C ARG A 73 -9.76 -22.65 14.36
N ALA A 74 -9.51 -22.87 15.65
CA ALA A 74 -10.49 -22.57 16.71
C ALA A 74 -10.85 -21.07 16.79
N ARG A 75 -9.92 -20.18 16.41
CA ARG A 75 -10.17 -18.72 16.27
C ARG A 75 -10.83 -18.32 14.96
N GLY A 76 -11.12 -19.27 14.09
CA GLY A 76 -11.83 -19.03 12.84
C GLY A 76 -11.02 -18.23 11.80
N VAL A 77 -9.69 -18.38 11.79
CA VAL A 77 -8.81 -17.62 10.88
C VAL A 77 -9.15 -17.88 9.41
N GLU A 78 -9.42 -19.13 9.04
CA GLU A 78 -9.78 -19.52 7.67
C GLU A 78 -11.13 -18.90 7.24
N GLN A 79 -12.13 -18.93 8.12
CA GLN A 79 -13.43 -18.30 7.85
C GLN A 79 -13.31 -16.78 7.75
N MET A 80 -12.52 -16.14 8.61
CA MET A 80 -12.30 -14.69 8.55
C MET A 80 -11.53 -14.28 7.29
N ARG A 81 -10.55 -15.09 6.87
CA ARG A 81 -9.88 -14.95 5.59
C ARG A 81 -10.90 -14.99 4.46
N ASP A 82 -11.75 -16.02 4.38
CA ASP A 82 -12.70 -16.16 3.28
C ASP A 82 -13.69 -14.99 3.21
N ARG A 83 -14.15 -14.51 4.37
CA ARG A 83 -14.99 -13.31 4.49
C ARG A 83 -14.29 -12.04 4.00
N MET A 84 -12.99 -11.89 4.30
CA MET A 84 -12.20 -10.79 3.72
C MET A 84 -12.16 -10.89 2.19
N PHE A 85 -11.97 -12.10 1.65
CA PHE A 85 -11.87 -12.33 0.21
C PHE A 85 -13.20 -12.21 -0.55
N SER A 86 -14.34 -12.45 0.12
CA SER A 86 -15.68 -12.31 -0.46
C SER A 86 -16.19 -10.87 -0.49
N GLY A 87 -15.54 -9.94 0.23
CA GLY A 87 -16.00 -8.56 0.36
C GLY A 87 -16.97 -8.33 1.53
N ASP A 88 -17.06 -9.27 2.48
CA ASP A 88 -17.84 -9.07 3.69
C ASP A 88 -17.34 -7.86 4.48
N LYS A 89 -18.27 -7.21 5.20
CA LYS A 89 -17.98 -6.08 6.08
C LYS A 89 -17.33 -6.51 7.40
N ILE A 90 -16.09 -6.99 7.32
CA ILE A 90 -15.34 -7.48 8.50
C ILE A 90 -14.75 -6.35 9.36
N ASN A 91 -14.71 -5.11 8.85
CA ASN A 91 -14.44 -3.93 9.66
C ASN A 91 -15.75 -3.50 10.36
N ILE A 92 -16.05 -4.17 11.46
CA ILE A 92 -17.35 -4.10 12.15
C ILE A 92 -17.63 -2.74 12.81
N THR A 93 -16.60 -1.97 13.16
CA THR A 93 -16.79 -0.68 13.84
C THR A 93 -17.15 0.45 12.87
N GLU A 94 -16.77 0.29 11.59
CA GLU A 94 -17.07 1.26 10.54
C GLU A 94 -18.07 0.74 9.51
N ASP A 95 -18.58 -0.49 9.68
CA ASP A 95 -19.44 -1.19 8.71
C ASP A 95 -18.88 -1.19 7.28
N ARG A 96 -17.61 -1.63 7.13
CA ARG A 96 -16.89 -1.61 5.86
C ARG A 96 -16.29 -2.97 5.48
N ALA A 97 -16.24 -3.22 4.17
CA ALA A 97 -15.41 -4.27 3.60
C ALA A 97 -13.91 -3.95 3.78
N VAL A 98 -13.05 -4.96 3.65
CA VAL A 98 -11.58 -4.80 3.73
C VAL A 98 -10.94 -5.48 2.52
N LEU A 99 -10.71 -4.73 1.46
CA LEU A 99 -10.47 -5.30 0.12
C LEU A 99 -9.18 -4.83 -0.57
N HIS A 100 -8.12 -4.59 0.19
CA HIS A 100 -6.81 -4.29 -0.40
C HIS A 100 -6.29 -5.42 -1.34
N ILE A 101 -6.82 -6.64 -1.21
CA ILE A 101 -6.57 -7.74 -2.16
C ILE A 101 -7.18 -7.50 -3.55
N ALA A 102 -8.28 -6.76 -3.67
CA ALA A 102 -8.96 -6.50 -4.95
C ALA A 102 -8.12 -5.58 -5.84
N LEU A 103 -7.38 -4.65 -5.22
CA LEU A 103 -6.47 -3.70 -5.90
C LEU A 103 -5.34 -4.38 -6.68
N ARG A 104 -5.07 -5.64 -6.35
CA ARG A 104 -4.00 -6.47 -6.91
C ARG A 104 -4.56 -7.81 -7.41
N ASN A 105 -5.85 -7.87 -7.70
CA ASN A 105 -6.48 -9.07 -8.22
C ASN A 105 -6.26 -9.18 -9.73
N HIS A 106 -5.10 -9.71 -10.12
CA HIS A 106 -4.74 -9.92 -11.53
C HIS A 106 -5.63 -10.95 -12.24
N SER A 107 -6.25 -11.86 -11.50
CA SER A 107 -7.18 -12.84 -12.07
C SER A 107 -8.47 -12.21 -12.63
N ASN A 108 -8.78 -10.98 -12.22
CA ASN A 108 -10.05 -10.31 -12.51
C ASN A 108 -11.30 -11.12 -12.11
N ARG A 109 -11.15 -12.10 -11.21
CA ARG A 109 -12.29 -12.77 -10.60
C ARG A 109 -13.16 -11.71 -9.88
N PRO A 110 -14.49 -11.69 -10.09
CA PRO A 110 -15.37 -10.73 -9.43
C PRO A 110 -15.24 -10.77 -7.91
N ILE A 111 -15.24 -9.59 -7.29
CA ILE A 111 -15.33 -9.41 -5.84
C ILE A 111 -16.42 -8.38 -5.56
N THR A 112 -17.46 -8.80 -4.86
CA THR A 112 -18.69 -8.01 -4.72
C THR A 112 -18.73 -7.27 -3.38
N VAL A 113 -19.05 -5.99 -3.40
CA VAL A 113 -19.43 -5.19 -2.22
C VAL A 113 -20.80 -4.61 -2.46
N ASP A 114 -21.73 -4.78 -1.51
CA ASP A 114 -23.10 -4.26 -1.59
C ASP A 114 -23.81 -4.59 -2.92
N GLY A 115 -23.56 -5.79 -3.46
CA GLY A 115 -24.18 -6.28 -4.70
C GLY A 115 -23.48 -5.87 -6.00
N ALA A 116 -22.40 -5.07 -5.96
CA ALA A 116 -21.65 -4.65 -7.15
C ALA A 116 -20.21 -5.20 -7.15
N ASP A 117 -19.75 -5.70 -8.31
CA ASP A 117 -18.35 -6.08 -8.52
C ASP A 117 -17.45 -4.83 -8.52
N VAL A 118 -16.39 -4.85 -7.72
CA VAL A 118 -15.46 -3.72 -7.58
C VAL A 118 -14.36 -3.71 -8.66
N MET A 119 -14.11 -4.85 -9.32
CA MET A 119 -12.99 -5.00 -10.25
C MET A 119 -13.01 -4.04 -11.45
N PRO A 120 -14.17 -3.73 -12.08
CA PRO A 120 -14.22 -2.76 -13.18
C PRO A 120 -13.67 -1.38 -12.80
N GLU A 121 -14.02 -0.87 -11.63
CA GLU A 121 -13.55 0.43 -11.16
C GLU A 121 -12.08 0.40 -10.72
N VAL A 122 -11.60 -0.71 -10.13
CA VAL A 122 -10.17 -0.94 -9.87
C VAL A 122 -9.37 -0.82 -11.16
N ASN A 123 -9.77 -1.55 -12.20
CA ASN A 123 -9.09 -1.57 -13.48
C ASN A 123 -9.17 -0.22 -14.21
N ARG A 124 -10.30 0.50 -14.08
CA ARG A 124 -10.46 1.84 -14.64
C ARG A 124 -9.43 2.81 -14.05
N VAL A 125 -9.24 2.80 -12.73
CA VAL A 125 -8.24 3.64 -12.06
C VAL A 125 -6.82 3.23 -12.43
N LEU A 126 -6.49 1.94 -12.47
CA LEU A 126 -5.17 1.47 -12.91
C LEU A 126 -4.86 1.91 -14.36
N ALA A 127 -5.83 1.83 -15.26
CA ALA A 127 -5.68 2.31 -16.63
C ALA A 127 -5.49 3.84 -16.70
N GLN A 128 -6.16 4.61 -15.82
CA GLN A 128 -5.94 6.05 -15.69
C GLN A 128 -4.52 6.35 -15.17
N MET A 129 -4.05 5.62 -14.15
CA MET A 129 -2.69 5.74 -13.61
C MET A 129 -1.64 5.42 -14.68
N ARG A 130 -1.86 4.39 -15.51
CA ARG A 130 -0.98 4.04 -16.62
C ARG A 130 -0.81 5.18 -17.61
N LYS A 131 -1.92 5.71 -18.12
CA LYS A 131 -1.92 6.85 -19.07
C LYS A 131 -1.20 8.07 -18.49
N PHE A 132 -1.47 8.40 -17.23
CA PHE A 132 -0.81 9.51 -16.56
C PHE A 132 0.69 9.29 -16.39
N THR A 133 1.07 8.10 -15.89
CA THR A 133 2.46 7.69 -15.67
C THR A 133 3.26 7.77 -16.97
N GLU A 134 2.72 7.23 -18.07
CA GLU A 134 3.35 7.28 -19.39
C GLU A 134 3.47 8.72 -19.91
N SER A 135 2.44 9.55 -19.73
CA SER A 135 2.46 10.96 -20.13
C SER A 135 3.54 11.76 -19.38
N VAL A 136 3.66 11.57 -18.06
CA VAL A 136 4.70 12.23 -17.24
C VAL A 136 6.09 11.74 -17.61
N ARG A 137 6.32 10.42 -17.68
CA ARG A 137 7.64 9.84 -17.93
C ARG A 137 8.15 10.07 -19.35
N SER A 138 7.26 10.10 -20.34
CA SER A 138 7.63 10.45 -21.73
C SER A 138 7.89 11.94 -21.92
N GLY A 139 7.53 12.78 -20.95
CA GLY A 139 7.59 14.23 -21.06
C GLY A 139 6.50 14.82 -21.94
N GLN A 140 5.45 14.07 -22.29
CA GLN A 140 4.25 14.61 -22.92
C GLN A 140 3.50 15.55 -21.97
N TRP A 141 3.43 15.19 -20.69
CA TRP A 141 2.94 16.11 -19.66
C TRP A 141 3.89 17.30 -19.51
N LYS A 142 3.37 18.50 -19.72
CA LYS A 142 4.12 19.74 -19.61
C LYS A 142 3.66 20.56 -18.41
N GLY A 143 4.62 21.19 -17.74
CA GLY A 143 4.34 22.24 -16.77
C GLY A 143 3.78 23.50 -17.44
N TYR A 144 3.47 24.52 -16.64
CA TYR A 144 2.89 25.77 -17.14
C TYR A 144 3.80 26.47 -18.18
N SER A 145 5.12 26.33 -18.08
CA SER A 145 6.09 26.88 -19.03
C SER A 145 6.32 26.03 -20.30
N GLY A 146 5.68 24.86 -20.42
CA GLY A 146 5.94 23.92 -21.50
C GLY A 146 7.11 22.95 -21.25
N GLU A 147 7.79 23.05 -20.11
CA GLU A 147 8.87 22.14 -19.72
C GLU A 147 8.36 20.78 -19.23
N THR A 148 9.19 19.74 -19.34
CA THR A 148 8.90 18.41 -18.80
C THR A 148 9.09 18.37 -17.29
N ILE A 149 8.21 17.64 -16.61
CA ILE A 149 8.31 17.36 -15.18
C ILE A 149 9.59 16.55 -14.88
N THR A 150 10.36 16.98 -13.88
CA THR A 150 11.53 16.25 -13.36
C THR A 150 11.40 15.85 -11.90
N ASP A 151 10.47 16.46 -11.18
CA ASP A 151 10.30 16.28 -9.74
C ASP A 151 8.82 16.05 -9.47
N VAL A 152 8.53 15.03 -8.66
CA VAL A 152 7.20 14.72 -8.18
C VAL A 152 7.23 14.75 -6.67
N VAL A 153 6.38 15.56 -6.05
CA VAL A 153 6.30 15.71 -4.59
C VAL A 153 4.99 15.11 -4.12
N ASN A 154 5.05 13.98 -3.41
CA ASN A 154 3.91 13.35 -2.78
C ASN A 154 3.64 14.02 -1.43
N ILE A 155 2.47 14.63 -1.27
CA ILE A 155 2.03 15.26 -0.02
C ILE A 155 0.95 14.39 0.59
N GLY A 156 1.23 13.79 1.74
CA GLY A 156 0.32 12.89 2.43
C GLY A 156 0.91 12.45 3.76
N ILE A 157 0.10 11.93 4.69
CA ILE A 157 0.57 11.46 5.99
C ILE A 157 0.16 10.01 6.25
N GLY A 158 0.96 9.30 7.04
CA GLY A 158 0.69 7.92 7.45
C GLY A 158 0.63 6.96 6.26
N GLY A 159 -0.56 6.38 6.02
CA GLY A 159 -0.77 5.45 4.91
C GLY A 159 -0.62 6.06 3.52
N SER A 160 -0.83 7.38 3.38
CA SER A 160 -0.64 8.11 2.13
C SER A 160 0.84 8.48 1.84
N ASP A 161 1.76 8.08 2.71
CA ASP A 161 3.17 8.45 2.66
C ASP A 161 4.09 7.23 2.77
N LEU A 162 4.02 6.50 3.89
CA LEU A 162 4.99 5.46 4.25
C LEU A 162 5.10 4.34 3.22
N GLY A 163 3.98 3.89 2.65
CA GLY A 163 3.97 2.84 1.63
C GLY A 163 4.70 3.27 0.36
N PRO A 164 4.26 4.36 -0.29
CA PRO A 164 4.97 4.93 -1.43
C PRO A 164 6.44 5.28 -1.19
N TYR A 165 6.77 5.91 -0.06
CA TYR A 165 8.14 6.23 0.32
C TYR A 165 9.01 4.97 0.41
N MET A 166 8.58 3.98 1.19
CA MET A 166 9.33 2.74 1.39
C MET A 166 9.56 2.01 0.06
N VAL A 167 8.54 1.90 -0.79
CA VAL A 167 8.63 1.15 -2.04
C VAL A 167 9.56 1.84 -3.04
N THR A 168 9.49 3.17 -3.16
CA THR A 168 10.37 3.90 -4.10
C THR A 168 11.84 3.89 -3.66
N GLU A 169 12.11 3.89 -2.36
CA GLU A 169 13.46 3.68 -1.84
C GLU A 169 13.94 2.24 -2.06
N ALA A 170 13.11 1.23 -1.80
CA ALA A 170 13.47 -0.17 -2.02
C ALA A 170 13.68 -0.52 -3.51
N LEU A 171 12.92 0.12 -4.41
CA LEU A 171 12.96 -0.12 -5.86
C LEU A 171 13.75 0.97 -6.62
N LYS A 172 14.61 1.72 -5.94
CA LYS A 172 15.45 2.76 -6.55
C LYS A 172 16.18 2.32 -7.84
N PRO A 173 16.74 1.10 -7.95
CA PRO A 173 17.40 0.65 -9.19
C PRO A 173 16.49 0.64 -10.42
N TYR A 174 15.17 0.55 -10.23
CA TYR A 174 14.16 0.51 -11.29
C TYR A 174 13.67 1.90 -11.72
N SER A 175 14.18 2.98 -11.11
CA SER A 175 13.68 4.34 -11.37
C SER A 175 14.27 5.00 -12.62
N LYS A 176 15.07 4.29 -13.41
CA LYS A 176 15.72 4.86 -14.61
C LYS A 176 14.68 5.43 -15.57
N GLY A 177 14.90 6.65 -16.04
CA GLY A 177 13.98 7.37 -16.93
C GLY A 177 12.73 7.94 -16.25
N GLY A 178 12.58 7.77 -14.93
CA GLY A 178 11.53 8.43 -14.14
C GLY A 178 11.96 9.78 -13.57
N PRO A 179 11.00 10.64 -13.16
CA PRO A 179 11.31 11.83 -12.38
C PRO A 179 11.80 11.45 -10.97
N ARG A 180 12.48 12.39 -10.32
CA ARG A 180 12.79 12.31 -8.89
C ARG A 180 11.49 12.38 -8.11
N VAL A 181 11.36 11.55 -7.08
CA VAL A 181 10.22 11.59 -6.16
C VAL A 181 10.67 12.10 -4.80
N HIS A 182 9.83 12.92 -4.19
CA HIS A 182 10.00 13.51 -2.88
C HIS A 182 8.73 13.29 -2.06
N TYR A 183 8.85 13.25 -0.75
CA TYR A 183 7.76 12.93 0.16
C TYR A 183 7.66 13.99 1.24
N VAL A 184 6.47 14.56 1.43
CA VAL A 184 6.19 15.60 2.44
C VAL A 184 4.99 15.14 3.27
N SER A 185 5.26 14.81 4.53
CA SER A 185 4.25 14.24 5.43
C SER A 185 4.07 14.96 6.75
N ASN A 186 5.14 15.56 7.27
CA ASN A 186 5.13 16.28 8.53
C ASN A 186 4.45 17.65 8.35
N VAL A 187 3.64 18.07 9.31
CA VAL A 187 3.01 19.39 9.34
C VAL A 187 4.00 20.50 9.73
N ASP A 188 5.14 20.14 10.33
CA ASP A 188 6.27 21.05 10.49
C ASP A 188 6.68 21.60 9.11
N GLY A 189 6.51 22.90 8.92
CA GLY A 189 6.76 23.61 7.67
C GLY A 189 8.20 23.46 7.15
N THR A 190 9.14 23.07 8.02
CA THR A 190 10.51 22.72 7.63
C THR A 190 10.54 21.63 6.57
N HIS A 191 9.65 20.64 6.65
CA HIS A 191 9.64 19.50 5.75
C HIS A 191 9.34 19.95 4.31
N LEU A 192 8.27 20.71 4.10
CA LEU A 192 7.95 21.25 2.79
C LEU A 192 9.02 22.26 2.34
N ALA A 193 9.41 23.19 3.22
CA ALA A 193 10.35 24.26 2.86
C ALA A 193 11.70 23.72 2.34
N LYS A 194 12.27 22.72 3.02
CA LYS A 194 13.50 22.05 2.57
C LYS A 194 13.28 21.19 1.32
N THR A 195 12.11 20.58 1.18
CA THR A 195 11.82 19.73 0.01
C THR A 195 11.75 20.55 -1.27
N VAL A 196 11.11 21.73 -1.23
CA VAL A 196 11.02 22.60 -2.41
C VAL A 196 12.26 23.46 -2.63
N GLU A 197 13.21 23.46 -1.69
CA GLU A 197 14.48 24.16 -1.83
C GLU A 197 15.26 23.59 -3.02
N GLY A 198 15.52 24.43 -4.03
CA GLY A 198 16.20 24.04 -5.27
C GLY A 198 15.31 23.38 -6.32
N LEU A 199 14.03 23.10 -6.03
CA LEU A 199 13.08 22.64 -7.04
C LEU A 199 12.65 23.80 -7.95
N LYS A 200 12.36 23.48 -9.22
CA LYS A 200 11.89 24.46 -10.21
C LYS A 200 10.37 24.35 -10.36
N PRO A 201 9.58 25.42 -10.13
CA PRO A 201 8.12 25.36 -10.21
C PRO A 201 7.62 24.90 -11.58
N GLN A 202 8.35 25.22 -12.66
CA GLN A 202 8.06 24.79 -14.03
C GLN A 202 8.14 23.28 -14.25
N ARG A 203 8.87 22.55 -13.38
CA ARG A 203 9.22 21.14 -13.54
C ARG A 203 8.80 20.26 -12.36
N THR A 204 8.06 20.82 -11.40
CA THR A 204 7.63 20.11 -10.18
C THR A 204 6.14 19.82 -10.22
N LEU A 205 5.76 18.55 -10.13
CA LEU A 205 4.38 18.10 -10.02
C LEU A 205 4.09 17.69 -8.56
N PHE A 206 2.96 18.13 -8.01
CA PHE A 206 2.51 17.77 -6.67
C PHE A 206 1.38 16.74 -6.74
N VAL A 207 1.50 15.70 -5.91
CA VAL A 207 0.50 14.65 -5.75
C VAL A 207 -0.09 14.78 -4.35
N VAL A 208 -1.33 15.23 -4.24
CA VAL A 208 -2.02 15.42 -2.94
C VAL A 208 -2.76 14.14 -2.57
N ALA A 209 -2.26 13.42 -1.58
CA ALA A 209 -2.71 12.09 -1.20
C ALA A 209 -3.51 12.11 0.12
N SER A 210 -4.83 12.28 0.03
CA SER A 210 -5.73 12.27 1.19
C SER A 210 -7.09 11.68 0.83
N LYS A 211 -7.48 10.61 1.54
CA LYS A 211 -8.76 9.93 1.35
C LYS A 211 -9.95 10.88 1.43
N THR A 212 -10.03 11.62 2.53
CA THR A 212 -11.14 12.54 2.79
C THR A 212 -10.95 13.89 2.11
N PHE A 213 -9.70 14.19 1.70
CA PHE A 213 -9.27 15.52 1.27
C PHE A 213 -9.57 16.62 2.30
N THR A 214 -9.54 16.25 3.57
CA THR A 214 -9.78 17.15 4.73
C THR A 214 -8.72 17.00 5.82
N THR A 215 -7.74 16.11 5.63
CA THR A 215 -6.64 15.88 6.58
C THR A 215 -5.85 17.17 6.78
N LEU A 216 -5.81 17.66 8.02
CA LEU A 216 -5.27 18.98 8.35
C LEU A 216 -3.82 19.14 7.89
N GLU A 217 -2.96 18.17 8.21
CA GLU A 217 -1.53 18.19 7.88
C GLU A 217 -1.31 18.17 6.36
N THR A 218 -2.04 17.31 5.65
CA THR A 218 -1.94 17.18 4.19
C THR A 218 -2.44 18.42 3.47
N LEU A 219 -3.61 18.95 3.86
CA LEU A 219 -4.14 20.17 3.24
C LEU A 219 -3.33 21.41 3.57
N THR A 220 -2.77 21.51 4.78
CA THR A 220 -1.89 22.62 5.14
C THR A 220 -0.66 22.62 4.22
N ASN A 221 0.01 21.47 4.09
CA ASN A 221 1.15 21.34 3.18
C ASN A 221 0.77 21.55 1.71
N ALA A 222 -0.38 21.03 1.26
CA ALA A 222 -0.84 21.21 -0.12
C ALA A 222 -1.14 22.68 -0.45
N ASN A 223 -1.77 23.42 0.48
CA ASN A 223 -2.01 24.85 0.32
C ASN A 223 -0.70 25.66 0.33
N SER A 224 0.26 25.30 1.20
CA SER A 224 1.60 25.91 1.19
C SER A 224 2.36 25.65 -0.12
N ALA A 225 2.27 24.43 -0.66
CA ALA A 225 2.86 24.08 -1.95
C ALA A 225 2.18 24.83 -3.11
N LYS A 226 0.84 24.94 -3.07
CA LYS A 226 0.05 25.71 -4.05
C LYS A 226 0.47 27.19 -4.02
N LYS A 227 0.60 27.77 -2.84
CA LYS A 227 1.09 29.14 -2.66
C LYS A 227 2.51 29.30 -3.24
N TRP A 228 3.42 28.39 -2.91
CA TRP A 228 4.79 28.39 -3.46
C TRP A 228 4.79 28.35 -4.99
N LEU A 229 3.95 27.51 -5.61
CA LEU A 229 3.83 27.44 -7.06
C LEU A 229 3.31 28.77 -7.63
N LEU A 230 2.21 29.30 -7.10
CA LEU A 230 1.54 30.49 -7.63
C LEU A 230 2.39 31.76 -7.47
N ASP A 231 3.09 31.91 -6.34
CA ASP A 231 3.98 33.05 -6.09
C ASP A 231 5.10 33.12 -7.14
N LEU A 232 5.55 31.96 -7.66
CA LEU A 232 6.62 31.87 -8.68
C LEU A 232 6.10 31.82 -10.13
N ALA A 233 4.98 31.13 -10.36
CA ALA A 233 4.37 31.00 -11.68
C ALA A 233 3.66 32.28 -12.12
N LYS A 234 3.09 33.03 -11.16
CA LYS A 234 2.26 34.22 -11.40
C LYS A 234 1.07 33.96 -12.35
N GLU A 235 0.59 32.71 -12.38
CA GLU A 235 -0.50 32.25 -13.23
C GLU A 235 -1.35 31.20 -12.50
N GLU A 236 -2.63 31.50 -12.25
CA GLU A 236 -3.55 30.60 -11.55
C GLU A 236 -3.81 29.28 -12.29
N THR A 237 -3.75 29.31 -13.63
CA THR A 237 -3.96 28.11 -14.46
C THR A 237 -2.85 27.05 -14.27
N ALA A 238 -1.72 27.43 -13.65
CA ALA A 238 -0.61 26.53 -13.37
C ALA A 238 -1.03 25.38 -12.45
N VAL A 239 -2.02 25.58 -11.55
CA VAL A 239 -2.45 24.56 -10.59
C VAL A 239 -2.89 23.28 -11.29
N ALA A 240 -3.71 23.37 -12.35
CA ALA A 240 -4.22 22.21 -13.08
C ALA A 240 -3.12 21.37 -13.75
N LYS A 241 -1.97 21.98 -14.08
CA LYS A 241 -0.81 21.29 -14.69
C LYS A 241 0.19 20.75 -13.67
N HIS A 242 0.11 21.20 -12.42
CA HIS A 242 1.10 20.93 -11.38
C HIS A 242 0.54 20.28 -10.13
N PHE A 243 -0.78 20.04 -10.06
CA PHE A 243 -1.41 19.32 -8.96
C PHE A 243 -2.32 18.21 -9.48
N VAL A 244 -2.19 17.03 -8.88
CA VAL A 244 -3.12 15.91 -9.01
C VAL A 244 -3.55 15.44 -7.63
N ALA A 245 -4.70 14.76 -7.53
CA ALA A 245 -5.26 14.31 -6.26
C ALA A 245 -5.48 12.80 -6.23
N LEU A 246 -5.17 12.19 -5.09
CA LEU A 246 -5.52 10.82 -4.77
C LEU A 246 -6.56 10.87 -3.65
N SER A 247 -7.83 10.70 -3.97
CA SER A 247 -8.94 11.03 -3.06
C SER A 247 -10.23 10.33 -3.43
N THR A 248 -11.17 10.29 -2.49
CA THR A 248 -12.57 9.87 -2.73
C THR A 248 -13.53 11.06 -2.75
N ASN A 249 -13.05 12.29 -2.55
CA ASN A 249 -13.86 13.49 -2.36
C ASN A 249 -13.69 14.49 -3.51
N GLU A 250 -14.46 14.27 -4.58
CA GLU A 250 -14.39 15.10 -5.80
C GLU A 250 -14.65 16.59 -5.52
N ALA A 251 -15.65 16.91 -4.71
CA ALA A 251 -16.02 18.29 -4.41
C ALA A 251 -14.86 19.07 -3.76
N LYS A 252 -14.13 18.46 -2.83
CA LYS A 252 -12.98 19.11 -2.19
C LYS A 252 -11.76 19.20 -3.09
N VAL A 253 -11.57 18.23 -3.99
CA VAL A 253 -10.50 18.26 -4.99
C VAL A 253 -10.72 19.39 -5.99
N THR A 254 -11.94 19.55 -6.50
CA THR A 254 -12.26 20.62 -7.45
C THR A 254 -12.29 22.00 -6.78
N GLU A 255 -12.75 22.11 -5.52
CA GLU A 255 -12.65 23.33 -4.70
C GLU A 255 -11.18 23.79 -4.52
N PHE A 256 -10.25 22.85 -4.38
CA PHE A 256 -8.81 23.15 -4.32
C PHE A 256 -8.25 23.68 -5.66
N GLY A 257 -8.93 23.42 -6.78
CA GLY A 257 -8.53 23.83 -8.13
C GLY A 257 -7.83 22.75 -8.94
N ILE A 258 -7.89 21.48 -8.52
CA ILE A 258 -7.40 20.33 -9.29
C ILE A 258 -8.50 19.91 -10.29
N ASP A 259 -8.09 19.66 -11.53
CA ASP A 259 -8.98 19.14 -12.57
C ASP A 259 -9.54 17.76 -12.15
N LYS A 260 -10.83 17.53 -12.37
CA LYS A 260 -11.48 16.24 -12.11
C LYS A 260 -10.78 15.09 -12.84
N ALA A 261 -10.27 15.32 -14.05
CA ALA A 261 -9.51 14.31 -14.81
C ALA A 261 -8.19 13.90 -14.12
N ASN A 262 -7.68 14.76 -13.24
CA ASN A 262 -6.46 14.57 -12.45
C ASN A 262 -6.75 14.06 -11.03
N MET A 263 -7.98 13.63 -10.76
CA MET A 263 -8.34 12.90 -9.55
C MET A 263 -8.27 11.40 -9.82
N PHE A 264 -7.49 10.69 -9.00
CA PHE A 264 -7.38 9.24 -9.01
C PHE A 264 -8.13 8.69 -7.80
N ALA A 265 -9.26 8.05 -8.10
CA ALA A 265 -10.18 7.57 -7.08
C ALA A 265 -9.65 6.31 -6.36
N PHE A 266 -10.11 6.12 -5.13
CA PHE A 266 -10.07 4.83 -4.43
C PHE A 266 -11.29 4.73 -3.50
N TRP A 267 -11.37 3.67 -2.70
CA TRP A 267 -12.62 3.33 -2.00
C TRP A 267 -12.49 3.29 -0.48
N ASP A 268 -13.63 3.29 0.20
CA ASP A 268 -13.69 3.28 1.66
C ASP A 268 -13.15 2.00 2.29
N TRP A 269 -13.29 0.85 1.61
CA TRP A 269 -12.72 -0.45 1.96
C TRP A 269 -11.20 -0.53 1.77
N VAL A 270 -10.57 0.50 1.21
CA VAL A 270 -9.11 0.67 1.22
C VAL A 270 -8.69 1.38 2.50
N GLY A 271 -8.14 0.60 3.44
CA GLY A 271 -7.52 1.14 4.65
C GLY A 271 -6.21 1.84 4.32
N GLY A 272 -5.93 2.99 4.96
CA GLY A 272 -4.76 3.81 4.64
C GLY A 272 -3.43 3.06 4.73
N ARG A 273 -3.21 2.23 5.75
CA ARG A 273 -1.98 1.41 5.88
C ARG A 273 -1.88 0.25 4.87
N TYR A 274 -2.91 0.01 4.08
CA TYR A 274 -2.97 -1.01 3.03
C TYR A 274 -3.23 -0.39 1.64
N SER A 275 -2.96 0.91 1.47
CA SER A 275 -3.41 1.65 0.29
C SER A 275 -2.40 1.73 -0.85
N LEU A 276 -1.12 1.41 -0.64
CA LEU A 276 -0.06 1.60 -1.65
C LEU A 276 -0.34 0.88 -3.00
N TRP A 277 -1.23 -0.12 -2.99
CA TRP A 277 -1.67 -0.86 -4.17
C TRP A 277 -2.74 -0.13 -5.00
N SER A 278 -3.36 0.93 -4.46
CA SER A 278 -4.38 1.73 -5.13
C SER A 278 -3.78 2.93 -5.88
N ALA A 279 -4.61 3.92 -6.21
CA ALA A 279 -4.19 5.25 -6.60
C ALA A 279 -3.08 5.85 -5.71
N ILE A 280 -3.02 5.52 -4.41
CA ILE A 280 -1.95 5.97 -3.50
C ILE A 280 -0.55 5.58 -4.00
N GLY A 281 -0.43 4.49 -4.77
CA GLY A 281 0.81 4.08 -5.43
C GLY A 281 1.22 4.91 -6.64
N LEU A 282 0.52 6.00 -6.99
CA LEU A 282 0.82 6.79 -8.20
C LEU A 282 2.26 7.31 -8.23
N SER A 283 2.80 7.77 -7.10
CA SER A 283 4.19 8.22 -7.03
C SER A 283 5.19 7.07 -7.24
N ILE A 284 4.84 5.84 -6.86
CA ILE A 284 5.61 4.63 -7.17
C ILE A 284 5.60 4.43 -8.70
N ALA A 285 4.41 4.34 -9.30
CA ALA A 285 4.26 4.09 -10.74
C ALA A 285 4.97 5.15 -11.59
N VAL A 286 4.89 6.43 -11.20
CA VAL A 286 5.59 7.50 -11.89
C VAL A 286 7.12 7.34 -11.78
N ASN A 287 7.64 6.94 -10.62
CA ASN A 287 9.07 6.76 -10.41
C ASN A 287 9.67 5.56 -11.16
N ILE A 288 9.07 4.38 -11.05
CA ILE A 288 9.62 3.14 -11.61
C ILE A 288 8.95 2.69 -12.93
N GLY A 289 7.90 3.39 -13.36
CA GLY A 289 7.10 3.00 -14.53
C GLY A 289 5.95 2.06 -14.16
N MET A 290 4.88 2.11 -14.96
CA MET A 290 3.65 1.35 -14.69
C MET A 290 3.89 -0.16 -14.78
N ASP A 291 4.73 -0.64 -15.69
CA ASP A 291 5.01 -2.07 -15.84
C ASP A 291 5.68 -2.67 -14.59
N ASN A 292 6.58 -1.92 -13.95
CA ASN A 292 7.19 -2.33 -12.68
C ASN A 292 6.19 -2.24 -11.51
N PHE A 293 5.28 -1.26 -11.53
CA PHE A 293 4.20 -1.18 -10.55
C PHE A 293 3.21 -2.36 -10.69
N GLU A 294 2.87 -2.77 -11.91
CA GLU A 294 2.03 -3.95 -12.15
C GLU A 294 2.71 -5.26 -11.72
N GLN A 295 4.03 -5.38 -11.88
CA GLN A 295 4.81 -6.49 -11.30
C GLN A 295 4.76 -6.50 -9.78
N LEU A 296 4.84 -5.34 -9.11
CA LEU A 296 4.65 -5.22 -7.67
C LEU A 296 3.25 -5.72 -7.25
N LEU A 297 2.21 -5.33 -7.99
CA LEU A 297 0.84 -5.84 -7.77
C LEU A 297 0.78 -7.36 -8.00
N ALA A 298 1.44 -7.88 -9.02
CA ALA A 298 1.47 -9.30 -9.36
C ALA A 298 2.17 -10.14 -8.28
N GLY A 299 3.32 -9.69 -7.76
CA GLY A 299 4.00 -10.35 -6.65
C GLY A 299 3.13 -10.40 -5.40
N ALA A 300 2.41 -9.31 -5.11
CA ALA A 300 1.48 -9.27 -3.99
C ALA A 300 0.23 -10.14 -4.23
N HIS A 301 -0.24 -10.28 -5.48
CA HIS A 301 -1.27 -11.23 -5.88
C HIS A 301 -0.82 -12.67 -5.64
N PHE A 302 0.39 -13.04 -6.06
CA PHE A 302 0.96 -14.37 -5.91
C PHE A 302 0.95 -14.82 -4.44
N VAL A 303 1.39 -13.95 -3.53
CA VAL A 303 1.39 -14.24 -2.08
C VAL A 303 -0.03 -14.49 -1.54
N VAL A 304 -1.05 -13.77 -2.02
CA VAL A 304 -2.43 -13.93 -1.54
C VAL A 304 -3.20 -15.05 -2.24
N SER A 305 -2.87 -15.40 -3.48
CA SER A 305 -3.51 -16.50 -4.21
C SER A 305 -3.17 -17.86 -3.58
N GLY A 306 -1.99 -17.99 -2.95
CA GLY A 306 -1.66 -19.14 -2.11
C GLY A 306 -2.52 -19.25 -0.84
N CYS A 307 -3.21 -18.18 -0.44
CA CYS A 307 -4.11 -18.19 0.71
C CYS A 307 -5.56 -18.51 0.34
N ALA A 308 -5.97 -18.36 -0.92
CA ALA A 308 -7.39 -18.44 -1.35
C ALA A 308 -7.84 -19.83 -1.82
N LEU A 309 -7.14 -20.89 -1.42
CA LEU A 309 -7.51 -22.28 -1.65
C LEU A 309 -8.29 -22.85 -0.47
#